data_AF-A0A257N603-F1
#
_entry.id   AF-A0A257N603-F1
#
_cell.length_a   1.000
_cell.length_b   1.000
_cell.length_c   1.000
_cell.angle_alpha   90.00
_cell.angle_beta   90.00
_cell.angle_gamma   90.00
#
_symmetry.space_group_name_H-M   'P 1'
#
loop_
_entity.id
_entity.type
_entity.pdbx_description
1 polymer ?
#
loop_
_entity_poly.entity_id
_entity_poly.type
_entity_poly.pdbx_seq_one_letter_code
_entity_poly.pdbx_strand_id
1 'polypeptide(L)'
;LETLVTKRTSGMMQPQGAKKIEQATRKDFPDGIQSYGTDALRFTFASLASTGRDIRFDLARTEGYRNFCNKLWNAARYVLMNTEEQDCGLSDAPCTYTQVDRWIVSRLHQVTATTSNAIDNYRFDLAAQAIYDFTWNEYCDWYLELAKISLQSDDEALQRGTRKTLLNVLESILRLAHPIMPFITEEIWQRVAPLAGIEGDTIMLQAYPVCDETQIDADAITETQWLMQFILGVRRIRGEMNIAPSKPLPVLLQNGGAVDQQCLTNNRSYLQKLARLESITWLNPDEASPESAIALVGDLKILIPMAGLIDKQAELARLDKEIQRVSKELPRIEGKLSNPTFIDKAPLDVIEKEKAKLADLQSILNNLEQQQSKIQSL
;
A
#
# COMPACT_ATOMS: atom_id res chain seq x y z
N LEU A 1 -5.25 20.50 -25.22
CA LEU A 1 -6.54 20.45 -25.97
C LEU A 1 -6.40 20.42 -27.50
N GLU A 2 -5.92 21.50 -28.14
CA GLU A 2 -6.02 21.64 -29.62
C GLU A 2 -5.37 20.49 -30.41
N THR A 3 -4.20 20.01 -29.99
CA THR A 3 -3.54 18.86 -30.62
C THR A 3 -4.42 17.59 -30.60
N LEU A 4 -5.19 17.38 -29.53
CA LEU A 4 -6.11 16.24 -29.40
C LEU A 4 -7.31 16.39 -30.34
N VAL A 5 -7.88 17.60 -30.43
CA VAL A 5 -8.99 17.90 -31.34
C VAL A 5 -8.55 17.63 -32.78
N THR A 6 -7.43 18.23 -33.21
CA THR A 6 -6.87 18.02 -34.55
C THR A 6 -6.64 16.54 -34.86
N LYS A 7 -6.05 15.79 -33.93
CA LYS A 7 -5.83 14.35 -34.10
C LYS A 7 -7.13 13.59 -34.30
N ARG A 8 -8.15 13.86 -33.47
CA ARG A 8 -9.46 13.16 -33.51
C ARG A 8 -10.31 13.54 -34.72
N THR A 9 -10.08 14.68 -35.34
CA THR A 9 -10.81 15.14 -36.53
C THR A 9 -10.05 14.97 -37.84
N SER A 10 -8.79 14.53 -37.79
CA SER A 10 -7.96 14.26 -38.97
C SER A 10 -8.22 12.87 -39.56
N GLY A 11 -8.13 12.72 -40.89
CA GLY A 11 -8.15 11.41 -41.57
C GLY A 11 -9.46 10.62 -41.43
N MET A 12 -10.56 11.27 -41.07
CA MET A 12 -11.84 10.60 -40.82
C MET A 12 -12.47 10.05 -42.11
N MET A 13 -12.97 8.81 -42.08
CA MET A 13 -13.75 8.24 -43.19
C MET A 13 -15.07 8.97 -43.45
N GLN A 14 -15.65 9.61 -42.43
CA GLN A 14 -16.88 10.42 -42.54
C GLN A 14 -16.65 11.85 -42.04
N PRO A 15 -16.20 12.77 -42.92
CA PRO A 15 -15.83 14.13 -42.52
C PRO A 15 -16.97 14.95 -41.88
N GLN A 16 -18.24 14.64 -42.21
CA GLN A 16 -19.42 15.31 -41.66
C GLN A 16 -19.54 15.15 -40.13
N GLY A 17 -18.97 14.08 -39.56
CA GLY A 17 -18.97 13.84 -38.11
C GLY A 17 -17.97 14.68 -37.32
N ALA A 18 -17.02 15.37 -37.99
CA ALA A 18 -15.91 16.06 -37.33
C ALA A 18 -16.37 17.10 -36.30
N LYS A 19 -17.38 17.92 -36.62
CA LYS A 19 -17.94 18.92 -35.68
C LYS A 19 -18.50 18.30 -34.40
N LYS A 20 -19.20 17.15 -34.53
CA LYS A 20 -19.77 16.44 -33.39
C LYS A 20 -18.66 15.86 -32.50
N ILE A 21 -17.62 15.29 -33.12
CA ILE A 21 -16.45 14.74 -32.40
C ILE A 21 -15.66 15.85 -31.71
N GLU A 22 -15.46 16.99 -32.35
CA GLU A 22 -14.82 18.15 -31.75
C GLU A 22 -15.59 18.63 -30.51
N GLN A 23 -16.90 18.86 -30.63
CA GLN A 23 -17.75 19.29 -29.52
C GLN A 23 -17.71 18.31 -28.35
N ALA A 24 -17.81 17.00 -28.62
CA ALA A 24 -17.68 15.97 -27.59
C ALA A 24 -16.28 15.97 -26.95
N THR A 25 -15.22 16.07 -27.75
CA THR A 25 -13.83 16.07 -27.24
C THR A 25 -13.58 17.26 -26.32
N ARG A 26 -14.05 18.45 -26.67
CA ARG A 26 -13.90 19.65 -25.85
C ARG A 26 -14.76 19.59 -24.58
N LYS A 27 -15.94 18.95 -24.65
CA LYS A 27 -16.81 18.74 -23.48
C LYS A 27 -16.21 17.74 -22.51
N ASP A 28 -15.74 16.60 -23.02
CA ASP A 28 -15.31 15.46 -22.20
C ASP A 28 -13.86 15.61 -21.73
N PHE A 29 -13.02 16.31 -22.50
CA PHE A 29 -11.61 16.55 -22.21
C PHE A 29 -11.26 18.04 -22.39
N PRO A 30 -11.82 18.95 -21.57
CA PRO A 30 -11.65 20.40 -21.74
C PRO A 30 -10.17 20.83 -21.71
N ASP A 31 -9.31 20.13 -20.98
CA ASP A 31 -7.87 20.41 -20.91
C ASP A 31 -7.04 19.55 -21.89
N GLY A 32 -7.68 18.59 -22.58
CA GLY A 32 -7.04 17.51 -23.33
C GLY A 32 -6.82 16.26 -22.49
N ILE A 33 -6.05 15.30 -23.02
CA ILE A 33 -5.66 14.07 -22.30
C ILE A 33 -4.21 14.26 -21.85
N GLN A 34 -3.97 14.17 -20.55
CA GLN A 34 -2.62 14.25 -20.00
C GLN A 34 -1.79 13.04 -20.44
N SER A 35 -0.47 13.22 -20.55
CA SER A 35 0.45 12.12 -20.78
C SER A 35 0.75 11.45 -19.44
N TYR A 36 0.45 10.15 -19.33
CA TYR A 36 0.67 9.37 -18.11
C TYR A 36 1.92 8.48 -18.17
N GLY A 37 2.61 8.43 -19.31
CA GLY A 37 3.73 7.52 -19.56
C GLY A 37 3.28 6.16 -20.14
N THR A 38 4.13 5.56 -20.98
CA THR A 38 3.80 4.32 -21.71
C THR A 38 3.59 3.13 -20.77
N ASP A 39 4.42 2.99 -19.74
CA ASP A 39 4.30 1.88 -18.78
C ASP A 39 3.01 1.96 -17.95
N ALA A 40 2.62 3.15 -17.49
CA ALA A 40 1.35 3.35 -16.80
C ALA A 40 0.16 2.96 -17.69
N LEU A 41 0.20 3.33 -18.98
CA LEU A 41 -0.83 2.96 -19.94
C LEU A 41 -0.88 1.45 -20.17
N ARG A 42 0.28 0.81 -20.39
CA ARG A 42 0.38 -0.66 -20.56
C ARG A 42 -0.14 -1.40 -19.34
N PHE A 43 0.25 -0.96 -18.15
CA PHE A 43 -0.21 -1.55 -16.90
C PHE A 43 -1.72 -1.40 -16.71
N THR A 44 -2.28 -0.24 -17.09
CA THR A 44 -3.73 -0.01 -17.05
C THR A 44 -4.49 -1.01 -17.91
N PHE A 45 -4.02 -1.24 -19.14
CA PHE A 45 -4.66 -2.22 -20.02
C PHE A 45 -4.45 -3.65 -19.55
N ALA A 46 -3.26 -4.00 -19.06
CA ALA A 46 -3.00 -5.32 -18.48
C ALA A 46 -3.95 -5.60 -17.31
N SER A 47 -4.13 -4.65 -16.39
CA SER A 47 -5.01 -4.83 -15.23
C SER A 47 -6.51 -4.84 -15.56
N LEU A 48 -6.90 -4.30 -16.72
CA LEU A 48 -8.27 -4.33 -17.22
C LEU A 48 -8.57 -5.51 -18.16
N ALA A 49 -7.55 -6.29 -18.55
CA ALA A 49 -7.67 -7.40 -19.49
C ALA A 49 -8.32 -8.66 -18.88
N SER A 50 -9.37 -8.50 -18.08
CA SER A 50 -10.16 -9.60 -17.57
C SER A 50 -11.02 -10.22 -18.67
N THR A 51 -10.99 -11.54 -18.81
CA THR A 51 -11.77 -12.29 -19.80
C THR A 51 -13.27 -12.03 -19.70
N GLY A 52 -13.90 -11.79 -20.86
CA GLY A 52 -15.35 -11.69 -20.99
C GLY A 52 -15.97 -10.38 -20.51
N ARG A 53 -15.17 -9.34 -20.24
CA ARG A 53 -15.65 -8.00 -19.86
C ARG A 53 -15.16 -6.95 -20.85
N ASP A 54 -16.00 -5.97 -21.12
CA ASP A 54 -15.60 -4.79 -21.89
C ASP A 54 -14.54 -4.00 -21.13
N ILE A 55 -13.46 -3.61 -21.82
CA ILE A 55 -12.43 -2.73 -21.26
C ILE A 55 -13.00 -1.31 -21.22
N ARG A 56 -13.40 -0.88 -20.03
CA ARG A 56 -13.74 0.53 -19.76
C ARG A 56 -12.47 1.26 -19.37
N PHE A 57 -11.87 1.95 -20.34
CA PHE A 57 -10.69 2.75 -20.08
C PHE A 57 -11.03 3.91 -19.13
N ASP A 58 -10.29 3.99 -18.03
CA ASP A 58 -10.45 5.00 -16.98
C ASP A 58 -9.13 5.74 -16.77
N LEU A 59 -9.18 7.07 -16.95
CA LEU A 59 -8.03 7.95 -16.75
C LEU A 59 -7.59 8.01 -15.29
N ALA A 60 -8.52 7.92 -14.33
CA ALA A 60 -8.17 7.91 -12.91
C ALA A 60 -7.36 6.66 -12.55
N ARG A 61 -7.73 5.51 -13.12
CA ARG A 61 -6.94 4.28 -12.99
C ARG A 61 -5.55 4.41 -13.63
N THR A 62 -5.45 5.05 -14.80
CA THR A 62 -4.14 5.31 -15.45
C THR A 62 -3.25 6.20 -14.59
N GLU A 63 -3.84 7.22 -13.95
CA GLU A 63 -3.13 8.04 -12.98
C GLU A 63 -2.63 7.23 -11.77
N GLY A 64 -3.44 6.31 -11.26
CA GLY A 64 -3.03 5.37 -10.22
C GLY A 64 -1.78 4.57 -10.60
N TYR A 65 -1.73 4.05 -11.83
CA TYR A 65 -0.54 3.29 -12.28
C TYR A 65 0.66 4.17 -12.64
N ARG A 66 0.46 5.43 -13.00
CA ARG A 66 1.56 6.42 -13.04
C ARG A 66 2.17 6.59 -11.65
N ASN A 67 1.35 6.65 -10.61
CA ASN A 67 1.83 6.71 -9.23
C ASN A 67 2.55 5.41 -8.83
N PHE A 68 2.13 4.27 -9.35
CA PHE A 68 2.84 3.00 -9.17
C PHE A 68 4.22 2.99 -9.81
N CYS A 69 4.36 3.45 -11.05
CA CYS A 69 5.68 3.64 -11.68
C CYS A 69 6.58 4.55 -10.83
N ASN A 70 6.04 5.67 -10.31
CA ASN A 70 6.78 6.55 -9.41
C ASN A 70 7.17 5.87 -8.09
N LYS A 71 6.30 5.02 -7.52
CA LYS A 71 6.59 4.25 -6.30
C LYS A 71 7.73 3.26 -6.55
N LEU A 72 7.72 2.54 -7.67
CA LEU A 72 8.80 1.63 -8.07
C LEU A 72 10.13 2.37 -8.26
N TRP A 73 10.12 3.53 -8.92
CA TRP A 73 11.30 4.38 -9.06
C TRP A 73 11.87 4.82 -7.71
N ASN A 74 11.00 5.27 -6.80
CA ASN A 74 11.41 5.71 -5.47
C ASN A 74 11.97 4.56 -4.61
N ALA A 75 11.37 3.37 -4.72
CA ALA A 75 11.87 2.16 -4.07
C ALA A 75 13.27 1.80 -4.58
N ALA A 76 13.47 1.81 -5.90
CA ALA A 76 14.76 1.55 -6.50
C ALA A 76 15.83 2.56 -6.07
N ARG A 77 15.50 3.86 -6.09
CA ARG A 77 16.40 4.91 -5.61
C ARG A 77 16.78 4.69 -4.14
N TYR A 78 15.82 4.31 -3.30
CA TYR A 78 16.10 3.99 -1.90
C TYR A 78 17.05 2.80 -1.78
N VAL A 79 16.83 1.72 -2.53
CA VAL A 79 17.72 0.55 -2.51
C VAL A 79 19.13 0.93 -2.95
N LEU A 80 19.28 1.58 -4.12
CA LEU A 80 20.55 2.02 -4.67
C LEU A 80 21.34 2.90 -3.69
N MET A 81 20.66 3.85 -3.04
CA MET A 81 21.27 4.72 -2.02
C MET A 81 21.84 3.95 -0.82
N ASN A 82 21.32 2.76 -0.53
CA ASN A 82 21.79 1.91 0.56
C ASN A 82 22.76 0.81 0.11
N THR A 83 23.11 0.73 -1.18
CA THR A 83 23.88 -0.38 -1.77
C THR A 83 25.04 0.00 -2.68
N GLU A 84 24.98 1.11 -3.44
CA GLU A 84 25.97 1.46 -4.49
C GLU A 84 27.43 1.58 -4.00
N GLU A 85 27.66 1.77 -2.70
CA GLU A 85 28.99 1.89 -2.08
C GLU A 85 29.15 0.96 -0.86
N GLN A 86 28.34 -0.10 -0.81
CA GLN A 86 28.26 -0.97 0.35
C GLN A 86 28.52 -2.43 -0.04
N ASP A 87 28.98 -3.25 0.91
CA ASP A 87 29.04 -4.69 0.69
C ASP A 87 27.60 -5.24 0.60
N CYS A 88 27.28 -5.79 -0.57
CA CYS A 88 25.98 -6.35 -0.91
C CYS A 88 25.97 -7.89 -0.91
N GLY A 89 27.00 -8.52 -0.32
CA GLY A 89 27.08 -9.98 -0.20
C GLY A 89 27.36 -10.69 -1.53
N LEU A 90 28.10 -10.04 -2.42
CA LEU A 90 28.67 -10.64 -3.64
C LEU A 90 29.98 -11.41 -3.36
N SER A 91 30.64 -11.10 -2.24
CA SER A 91 31.82 -11.82 -1.76
C SER A 91 31.42 -13.05 -0.92
N ASP A 92 32.41 -13.89 -0.56
CA ASP A 92 32.23 -15.04 0.34
C ASP A 92 32.02 -14.67 1.82
N ALA A 93 31.93 -13.37 2.13
CA ALA A 93 31.78 -12.91 3.50
C ALA A 93 30.39 -13.33 4.06
N PRO A 94 30.29 -13.69 5.36
CA PRO A 94 29.09 -14.32 5.91
C PRO A 94 27.88 -13.38 5.91
N CYS A 95 26.70 -13.84 5.48
CA CYS A 95 25.47 -13.05 5.54
C CYS A 95 24.53 -13.62 6.60
N THR A 96 23.94 -12.75 7.41
CA THR A 96 22.90 -13.09 8.38
C THR A 96 21.56 -12.56 7.90
N TYR A 97 20.54 -13.41 7.90
CA TYR A 97 19.19 -13.06 7.42
C TYR A 97 18.20 -13.06 8.58
N THR A 98 17.45 -11.98 8.70
CA THR A 98 16.33 -11.90 9.63
C THR A 98 15.17 -12.72 9.13
N GLN A 99 14.20 -12.95 10.02
CA GLN A 99 12.93 -13.52 9.61
C GLN A 99 12.19 -12.68 8.57
N VAL A 100 12.31 -11.35 8.64
CA VAL A 100 11.68 -10.44 7.69
C VAL A 100 12.31 -10.61 6.29
N ASP A 101 13.62 -10.85 6.21
CA ASP A 101 14.31 -11.16 4.96
C ASP A 101 13.81 -12.48 4.36
N ARG A 102 13.68 -13.52 5.20
CA ARG A 102 13.12 -14.81 4.76
C ARG A 102 11.66 -14.68 4.33
N TRP A 103 10.87 -13.87 5.01
CA TRP A 103 9.48 -13.60 4.66
C TRP A 103 9.36 -12.99 3.26
N ILE A 104 10.11 -11.92 2.95
CA ILE A 104 9.96 -11.26 1.66
C ILE A 104 10.43 -12.15 0.50
N VAL A 105 11.45 -12.99 0.73
CA VAL A 105 11.90 -14.00 -0.24
C VAL A 105 10.82 -15.07 -0.44
N SER A 106 10.21 -15.55 0.64
CA SER A 106 9.11 -16.52 0.56
C SER A 106 7.93 -15.97 -0.24
N ARG A 107 7.57 -14.71 0.02
CA ARG A 107 6.52 -14.01 -0.72
C ARG A 107 6.88 -13.79 -2.19
N LEU A 108 8.13 -13.44 -2.49
CA LEU A 108 8.61 -13.34 -3.88
C LEU A 108 8.41 -14.65 -4.64
N HIS A 109 8.73 -15.81 -4.07
CA HIS A 109 8.54 -17.09 -4.74
C HIS A 109 7.04 -17.42 -4.94
N GLN A 110 6.19 -17.15 -3.94
CA GLN A 110 4.74 -17.31 -4.08
C GLN A 110 4.14 -16.41 -5.18
N VAL A 111 4.61 -15.16 -5.26
CA VAL A 111 4.19 -14.20 -6.30
C VAL A 111 4.75 -14.59 -7.66
N THR A 112 5.97 -15.13 -7.72
CA THR A 112 6.56 -15.67 -8.95
C THR A 112 5.72 -16.82 -9.49
N ALA A 113 5.32 -17.79 -8.66
CA ALA A 113 4.41 -18.87 -9.08
C ALA A 113 3.07 -18.31 -9.61
N THR A 114 2.49 -17.35 -8.88
CA THR A 114 1.20 -16.73 -9.24
C THR A 114 1.27 -15.99 -10.57
N THR A 115 2.31 -15.19 -10.78
CA THR A 115 2.50 -14.39 -11.99
C THR A 115 2.84 -15.24 -13.20
N SER A 116 3.70 -16.26 -13.05
CA SER A 116 4.00 -17.22 -14.11
C SER A 116 2.73 -17.97 -14.55
N ASN A 117 1.96 -18.51 -13.60
CA ASN A 117 0.69 -19.17 -13.93
C ASN A 117 -0.30 -18.23 -14.63
N ALA A 118 -0.40 -16.97 -14.16
CA ALA A 118 -1.27 -15.99 -14.77
C ALA A 118 -0.85 -15.67 -16.22
N ILE A 119 0.46 -15.52 -16.49
CA ILE A 119 0.99 -15.29 -17.83
C ILE A 119 0.73 -16.50 -18.74
N ASP A 120 1.00 -17.72 -18.26
CA ASP A 120 0.76 -18.96 -19.03
C ASP A 120 -0.70 -19.13 -19.46
N ASN A 121 -1.62 -18.61 -18.65
CA ASN A 121 -3.07 -18.67 -18.89
C ASN A 121 -3.64 -17.38 -19.50
N TYR A 122 -2.79 -16.47 -20.00
CA TYR A 122 -3.19 -15.18 -20.60
C TYR A 122 -4.04 -14.29 -19.66
N ARG A 123 -3.89 -14.48 -18.34
CA ARG A 123 -4.54 -13.69 -17.28
C ARG A 123 -3.64 -12.53 -16.84
N PHE A 124 -3.37 -11.62 -17.78
CA PHE A 124 -2.57 -10.41 -17.52
C PHE A 124 -3.13 -9.53 -16.41
N ASP A 125 -4.44 -9.56 -16.21
CA ASP A 125 -5.13 -8.88 -15.12
C ASP A 125 -4.67 -9.39 -13.74
N LEU A 126 -4.59 -10.72 -13.58
CA LEU A 126 -4.10 -11.35 -12.35
C LEU A 126 -2.59 -11.16 -12.17
N ALA A 127 -1.81 -11.24 -13.25
CA ALA A 127 -0.36 -10.98 -13.19
C ALA A 127 -0.08 -9.54 -12.75
N ALA A 128 -0.75 -8.56 -13.36
CA ALA A 128 -0.63 -7.15 -13.00
C ALA A 128 -1.02 -6.91 -11.53
N GLN A 129 -2.14 -7.49 -11.08
CA GLN A 129 -2.59 -7.36 -9.69
C GLN A 129 -1.58 -7.95 -8.70
N ALA A 130 -1.06 -9.15 -8.96
CA ALA A 130 -0.07 -9.80 -8.09
C ALA A 130 1.24 -9.00 -8.01
N ILE A 131 1.74 -8.48 -9.14
CA ILE A 131 2.94 -7.63 -9.19
C ILE A 131 2.70 -6.34 -8.41
N TYR A 132 1.55 -5.68 -8.61
CA TYR A 132 1.19 -4.46 -7.90
C TYR A 132 1.14 -4.69 -6.39
N ASP A 133 0.38 -5.70 -5.95
CA ASP A 133 0.16 -5.97 -4.53
C ASP A 133 1.46 -6.32 -3.81
N PHE A 134 2.29 -7.18 -4.42
CA PHE A 134 3.58 -7.52 -3.84
C PHE A 134 4.52 -6.33 -3.79
N THR A 135 4.67 -5.60 -4.90
CA THR A 135 5.62 -4.49 -4.98
C THR A 135 5.22 -3.35 -4.05
N TRP A 136 3.95 -2.93 -4.10
CA TRP A 136 3.46 -1.80 -3.33
C TRP A 136 3.23 -2.18 -1.87
N ASN A 137 2.35 -3.16 -1.63
CA ASN A 137 1.81 -3.39 -0.30
C ASN A 137 2.75 -4.22 0.58
N GLU A 138 3.62 -5.05 0.01
CA GLU A 138 4.53 -5.90 0.78
C GLU A 138 5.97 -5.38 0.75
N TYR A 139 6.57 -5.25 -0.44
CA TYR A 139 7.95 -4.81 -0.56
C TYR A 139 8.12 -3.35 -0.10
N CYS A 140 7.38 -2.42 -0.70
CA CYS A 140 7.56 -1.00 -0.38
C CYS A 140 7.01 -0.59 0.99
N ASP A 141 5.78 -0.98 1.32
CA ASP A 141 5.11 -0.48 2.53
C ASP A 141 5.58 -1.19 3.82
N TRP A 142 6.10 -2.42 3.70
CA TRP A 142 6.62 -3.18 4.84
C TRP A 142 8.10 -3.47 4.75
N TYR A 143 8.56 -4.21 3.75
CA TYR A 143 9.93 -4.71 3.74
C TYR A 143 10.98 -3.58 3.77
N LEU A 144 10.81 -2.54 2.96
CA LEU A 144 11.73 -1.39 2.97
C LEU A 144 11.78 -0.69 4.33
N GLU A 145 10.64 -0.60 5.04
CA GLU A 145 10.58 0.04 6.37
C GLU A 145 11.20 -0.85 7.45
N LEU A 146 10.98 -2.16 7.38
CA LEU A 146 11.57 -3.13 8.30
C LEU A 146 13.09 -3.23 8.09
N ALA A 147 13.54 -3.27 6.83
CA ALA A 147 14.96 -3.36 6.47
C ALA A 147 15.80 -2.20 7.02
N LYS A 148 15.22 -1.00 7.19
CA LYS A 148 15.90 0.14 7.84
C LYS A 148 16.47 -0.20 9.21
N ILE A 149 15.81 -1.09 9.95
CA ILE A 149 16.22 -1.45 11.30
C ILE A 149 17.49 -2.29 11.27
N SER A 150 17.57 -3.26 10.35
CA SER A 150 18.75 -4.09 10.13
C SER A 150 19.91 -3.28 9.55
N LEU A 151 19.63 -2.38 8.60
CA LEU A 151 20.63 -1.48 8.00
C LEU A 151 21.24 -0.48 8.99
N GLN A 152 20.54 -0.17 10.09
CA GLN A 152 21.02 0.70 11.17
C GLN A 152 21.66 -0.08 12.34
N SER A 153 21.79 -1.40 12.23
CA SER A 153 22.44 -2.23 13.25
C SER A 153 23.96 -2.11 13.17
N ASP A 154 24.69 -2.46 14.24
CA ASP A 154 26.15 -2.52 14.23
C ASP A 154 26.70 -3.88 13.71
N ASP A 155 25.82 -4.78 13.25
CA ASP A 155 26.18 -6.10 12.73
C ASP A 155 26.35 -6.05 11.20
N GLU A 156 27.61 -6.08 10.75
CA GLU A 156 27.94 -6.05 9.33
C GLU A 156 27.38 -7.25 8.55
N ALA A 157 27.32 -8.45 9.14
CA ALA A 157 26.76 -9.63 8.46
C ALA A 157 25.25 -9.50 8.25
N LEU A 158 24.55 -8.90 9.22
CA LEU A 158 23.14 -8.58 9.13
C LEU A 158 22.87 -7.47 8.10
N GLN A 159 23.65 -6.39 8.09
CA GLN A 159 23.53 -5.34 7.09
C GLN A 159 23.73 -5.92 5.68
N ARG A 160 24.76 -6.75 5.48
CA ARG A 160 25.06 -7.39 4.19
C ARG A 160 23.93 -8.31 3.73
N GLY A 161 23.41 -9.17 4.61
CA GLY A 161 22.26 -10.03 4.30
C GLY A 161 21.00 -9.24 3.92
N THR A 162 20.76 -8.11 4.58
CA THR A 162 19.63 -7.21 4.26
C THR A 162 19.83 -6.53 2.90
N ARG A 163 21.01 -5.98 2.61
CA ARG A 163 21.33 -5.35 1.30
C ARG A 163 21.19 -6.34 0.15
N LYS A 164 21.70 -7.55 0.33
CA LYS A 164 21.57 -8.64 -0.64
C LYS A 164 20.12 -8.97 -0.93
N THR A 165 19.31 -9.12 0.12
CA THR A 165 17.88 -9.40 -0.01
C THR A 165 17.14 -8.25 -0.71
N LEU A 166 17.41 -6.99 -0.34
CA LEU A 166 16.83 -5.80 -0.99
C LEU A 166 17.08 -5.80 -2.51
N LEU A 167 18.32 -6.04 -2.93
CA LEU A 167 18.71 -6.06 -4.33
C LEU A 167 18.07 -7.22 -5.09
N ASN A 168 18.20 -8.45 -4.57
CA ASN A 168 17.70 -9.64 -5.26
C ASN A 168 16.17 -9.61 -5.44
N VAL A 169 15.45 -9.13 -4.43
CA VAL A 169 14.00 -8.99 -4.51
C VAL A 169 13.62 -7.86 -5.48
N LEU A 170 14.28 -6.70 -5.42
CA LEU A 170 14.02 -5.62 -6.38
C LEU A 170 14.29 -6.06 -7.81
N GLU A 171 15.43 -6.71 -8.06
CA GLU A 171 15.81 -7.22 -9.37
C GLU A 171 14.74 -8.19 -9.92
N SER A 172 14.26 -9.10 -9.08
CA SER A 172 13.22 -10.06 -9.46
C SER A 172 11.88 -9.37 -9.72
N ILE A 173 11.50 -8.36 -8.92
CA ILE A 173 10.31 -7.52 -9.18
C ILE A 173 10.40 -6.87 -10.57
N LEU A 174 11.57 -6.34 -10.94
CA LEU A 174 11.77 -5.71 -12.24
C LEU A 174 11.58 -6.72 -13.38
N ARG A 175 12.14 -7.93 -13.25
CA ARG A 175 11.96 -9.00 -14.25
C ARG A 175 10.53 -9.48 -14.35
N LEU A 176 9.82 -9.65 -13.23
CA LEU A 176 8.39 -9.99 -13.21
C LEU A 176 7.55 -8.91 -13.89
N ALA A 177 7.89 -7.64 -13.66
CA ALA A 177 7.14 -6.49 -14.19
C ALA A 177 7.46 -6.15 -15.64
N HIS A 178 8.62 -6.54 -16.16
CA HIS A 178 9.12 -6.12 -17.47
C HIS A 178 8.19 -6.39 -18.66
N PRO A 179 7.49 -7.53 -18.75
CA PRO A 179 6.52 -7.77 -19.83
C PRO A 179 5.41 -6.71 -19.91
N ILE A 180 5.07 -6.08 -18.78
CA ILE A 180 4.02 -5.08 -18.67
C ILE A 180 4.58 -3.65 -18.72
N MET A 181 5.70 -3.39 -18.01
CA MET A 181 6.31 -2.07 -17.83
C MET A 181 7.76 -2.01 -18.35
N PRO A 182 8.00 -2.20 -19.66
CA PRO A 182 9.34 -2.45 -20.17
C PRO A 182 10.32 -1.28 -20.01
N PHE A 183 9.86 -0.02 -20.04
CA PHE A 183 10.80 1.11 -20.10
C PHE A 183 11.40 1.43 -18.73
N ILE A 184 10.54 1.61 -17.72
CA ILE A 184 11.00 1.90 -16.35
C ILE A 184 11.74 0.72 -15.74
N THR A 185 11.34 -0.51 -16.04
CA THR A 185 12.01 -1.70 -15.49
C THR A 185 13.40 -1.87 -16.08
N GLU A 186 13.58 -1.66 -17.39
CA GLU A 186 14.90 -1.65 -18.05
C GLU A 186 15.81 -0.60 -17.40
N GLU A 187 15.36 0.65 -17.33
CA GLU A 187 16.16 1.76 -16.81
C GLU A 187 16.65 1.51 -15.37
N ILE A 188 15.76 0.97 -14.52
CA ILE A 188 16.14 0.63 -13.14
C ILE A 188 17.07 -0.58 -13.11
N TRP A 189 16.77 -1.63 -13.89
CA TRP A 189 17.48 -2.91 -13.84
C TRP A 189 18.94 -2.77 -14.25
N GLN A 190 19.25 -1.92 -15.23
CA GLN A 190 20.63 -1.61 -15.65
C GLN A 190 21.53 -1.13 -14.50
N ARG A 191 20.94 -0.51 -13.46
CA ARG A 191 21.67 -0.06 -12.26
C ARG A 191 21.68 -1.10 -11.14
N VAL A 192 20.61 -1.88 -11.03
CA VAL A 192 20.42 -2.84 -9.93
C VAL A 192 21.14 -4.15 -10.20
N ALA A 193 21.09 -4.67 -11.42
CA ALA A 193 21.61 -5.99 -11.78
C ALA A 193 23.11 -6.18 -11.47
N PRO A 194 24.01 -5.22 -11.77
CA PRO A 194 25.43 -5.36 -11.43
C PRO A 194 25.67 -5.51 -9.92
N LEU A 195 24.89 -4.79 -9.09
CA LEU A 195 24.98 -4.87 -7.63
C LEU A 195 24.41 -6.18 -7.08
N ALA A 196 23.49 -6.82 -7.81
CA ALA A 196 22.95 -8.14 -7.52
C ALA A 196 23.83 -9.28 -8.09
N GLY A 197 24.95 -8.96 -8.76
CA GLY A 197 25.83 -9.96 -9.39
C GLY A 197 25.24 -10.60 -10.65
N ILE A 198 24.33 -9.90 -11.32
CA ILE A 198 23.67 -10.35 -12.55
C ILE A 198 24.22 -9.55 -13.73
N GLU A 199 24.67 -10.28 -14.76
CA GLU A 199 25.20 -9.71 -15.99
C GLU A 199 24.18 -9.76 -17.13
N GLY A 200 24.24 -8.79 -18.03
CA GLY A 200 23.52 -8.79 -19.30
C GLY A 200 23.21 -7.38 -19.80
N ASP A 201 23.12 -7.23 -21.12
CA ASP A 201 22.95 -5.93 -21.77
C ASP A 201 21.51 -5.37 -21.64
N THR A 202 20.52 -6.23 -21.41
CA THR A 202 19.10 -5.84 -21.30
C THR A 202 18.34 -6.82 -20.43
N ILE A 203 17.41 -6.31 -19.62
CA ILE A 203 16.49 -7.14 -18.83
C ILE A 203 15.59 -8.01 -19.71
N MET A 204 15.31 -7.59 -20.95
CA MET A 204 14.41 -8.29 -21.88
C MET A 204 14.91 -9.70 -22.25
N LEU A 205 16.23 -9.93 -22.17
CA LEU A 205 16.85 -11.22 -22.48
C LEU A 205 17.17 -12.07 -21.24
N GLN A 206 16.85 -11.58 -20.05
CA GLN A 206 17.06 -12.32 -18.82
C GLN A 206 16.03 -13.44 -18.66
N ALA A 207 16.44 -14.53 -18.00
CA ALA A 207 15.52 -15.60 -17.65
C ALA A 207 14.38 -15.06 -16.76
N TYR A 208 13.14 -15.43 -17.09
CA TYR A 208 12.00 -15.08 -16.25
C TYR A 208 12.12 -15.78 -14.88
N PRO A 209 11.81 -15.10 -13.76
CA PRO A 209 11.92 -15.70 -12.43
C PRO A 209 11.13 -17.01 -12.31
N VAL A 210 11.71 -17.99 -11.60
CA VAL A 210 11.11 -19.30 -11.35
C VAL A 210 10.89 -19.45 -9.85
N CYS A 211 9.71 -19.97 -9.47
CA CYS A 211 9.42 -20.28 -8.08
C CYS A 211 10.30 -21.45 -7.61
N ASP A 212 10.93 -21.30 -6.45
CA ASP A 212 11.60 -22.38 -5.73
C ASP A 212 10.81 -22.58 -4.42
N GLU A 213 10.04 -23.67 -4.34
CA GLU A 213 9.23 -23.97 -3.17
C GLU A 213 10.08 -24.19 -1.91
N THR A 214 11.37 -24.54 -2.05
CA THR A 214 12.26 -24.75 -0.90
C THR A 214 12.67 -23.45 -0.21
N GLN A 215 12.46 -22.31 -0.87
CA GLN A 215 12.69 -20.97 -0.32
C GLN A 215 11.45 -20.38 0.38
N ILE A 216 10.33 -21.10 0.40
CA ILE A 216 9.10 -20.66 1.07
C ILE A 216 9.15 -21.09 2.54
N ASP A 217 9.45 -20.12 3.41
CA ASP A 217 9.45 -20.25 4.86
C ASP A 217 8.08 -19.84 5.43
N ALA A 218 7.23 -20.84 5.71
CA ALA A 218 5.87 -20.64 6.23
C ALA A 218 5.85 -20.00 7.63
N ASP A 219 6.87 -20.27 8.45
CA ASP A 219 7.00 -19.71 9.79
C ASP A 219 7.35 -18.22 9.70
N ALA A 220 8.27 -17.84 8.80
CA ALA A 220 8.58 -16.44 8.54
C ALA A 220 7.37 -15.65 8.04
N ILE A 221 6.53 -16.26 7.19
CA ILE A 221 5.27 -15.65 6.74
C ILE A 221 4.32 -15.41 7.92
N THR A 222 4.08 -16.45 8.72
CA THR A 222 3.12 -16.39 9.83
C THR A 222 3.54 -15.36 10.89
N GLU A 223 4.82 -15.37 11.28
CA GLU A 223 5.32 -14.46 12.30
C GLU A 223 5.42 -13.01 11.80
N THR A 224 5.80 -12.79 10.54
CA THR A 224 5.79 -11.42 9.98
C THR A 224 4.36 -10.90 9.85
N GLN A 225 3.39 -11.77 9.51
CA GLN A 225 1.98 -11.39 9.50
C GLN A 225 1.50 -10.99 10.91
N TRP A 226 1.89 -11.72 11.95
CA TRP A 226 1.62 -11.35 13.33
C TRP A 226 2.20 -9.96 13.67
N LEU A 227 3.46 -9.72 13.30
CA LEU A 227 4.13 -8.42 13.47
C LEU A 227 3.36 -7.29 12.78
N MET A 228 2.93 -7.50 11.53
CA MET A 228 2.14 -6.52 10.78
C MET A 228 0.80 -6.23 11.46
N GLN A 229 0.08 -7.26 11.89
CA GLN A 229 -1.22 -7.08 12.58
C GLN A 229 -1.06 -6.32 13.89
N PHE A 230 0.00 -6.57 14.64
CA PHE A 230 0.32 -5.81 15.84
C PHE A 230 0.54 -4.33 15.53
N ILE A 231 1.42 -4.02 14.57
CA ILE A 231 1.74 -2.64 14.19
C ILE A 231 0.50 -1.91 13.68
N LEU A 232 -0.31 -2.58 12.84
CA LEU A 232 -1.57 -2.03 12.35
C LEU A 232 -2.58 -1.78 13.47
N GLY A 233 -2.67 -2.68 14.45
CA GLY A 233 -3.50 -2.51 15.65
C GLY A 233 -3.13 -1.26 16.43
N VAL A 234 -1.83 -1.06 16.71
CA VAL A 234 -1.33 0.16 17.38
C VAL A 234 -1.59 1.40 16.54
N ARG A 235 -1.29 1.38 15.24
CA ARG A 235 -1.53 2.52 14.34
C ARG A 235 -3.00 2.90 14.26
N ARG A 236 -3.90 1.90 14.27
CA ARG A 236 -5.34 2.11 14.29
C ARG A 236 -5.77 2.83 15.56
N ILE A 237 -5.38 2.32 16.74
CA ILE A 237 -5.65 2.99 18.02
C ILE A 237 -5.11 4.42 18.00
N ARG A 238 -3.88 4.62 17.53
CA ARG A 238 -3.27 5.94 17.44
C ARG A 238 -4.12 6.92 16.60
N GLY A 239 -4.61 6.48 15.44
CA GLY A 239 -5.46 7.28 14.56
C GLY A 239 -6.84 7.55 15.16
N GLU A 240 -7.50 6.50 15.67
CA GLU A 240 -8.81 6.60 16.33
C GLU A 240 -8.78 7.50 17.57
N MET A 241 -7.64 7.59 18.24
CA MET A 241 -7.49 8.36 19.47
C MET A 241 -6.79 9.70 19.24
N ASN A 242 -6.59 10.09 17.97
CA ASN A 242 -5.94 11.33 17.54
C ASN A 242 -4.58 11.59 18.24
N ILE A 243 -3.83 10.51 18.49
CA ILE A 243 -2.53 10.58 19.15
C ILE A 243 -1.46 10.89 18.11
N ALA A 244 -0.60 11.88 18.38
CA ALA A 244 0.46 12.28 17.46
C ALA A 244 1.37 11.09 17.05
N PRO A 245 1.75 10.95 15.76
CA PRO A 245 2.62 9.88 15.27
C PRO A 245 3.97 9.76 15.98
N SER A 246 4.49 10.86 16.50
CA SER A 246 5.79 10.93 17.20
C SER A 246 5.71 10.58 18.69
N LYS A 247 4.52 10.54 19.30
CA LYS A 247 4.36 10.28 20.74
C LYS A 247 4.62 8.80 21.05
N PRO A 248 5.63 8.45 21.87
CA PRO A 248 5.83 7.07 22.32
C PRO A 248 4.62 6.55 23.10
N LEU A 249 4.28 5.26 22.94
CA LEU A 249 3.15 4.64 23.64
C LEU A 249 3.59 3.48 24.53
N PRO A 250 3.08 3.40 25.77
CA PRO A 250 3.15 2.17 26.54
C PRO A 250 2.12 1.18 25.99
N VAL A 251 2.52 -0.08 25.87
CA VAL A 251 1.64 -1.17 25.45
C VAL A 251 1.65 -2.27 26.50
N LEU A 252 0.44 -2.68 26.89
CA LEU A 252 0.20 -3.84 27.73
C LEU A 252 -0.37 -4.96 26.86
N LEU A 253 0.02 -6.19 27.14
CA LEU A 253 -0.39 -7.38 26.40
C LEU A 253 -1.10 -8.36 27.33
N GLN A 254 -2.22 -8.91 26.89
CA GLN A 254 -3.00 -9.87 27.68
C GLN A 254 -3.61 -10.93 26.75
N ASN A 255 -3.90 -12.12 27.29
CA ASN A 255 -4.63 -13.19 26.59
C ASN A 255 -3.90 -13.77 25.36
N GLY A 256 -2.57 -13.62 25.28
CA GLY A 256 -1.74 -14.30 24.29
C GLY A 256 -1.20 -15.65 24.77
N GLY A 257 -0.83 -16.51 23.83
CA GLY A 257 -0.20 -17.81 24.06
C GLY A 257 1.32 -17.79 23.99
N ALA A 258 1.94 -18.97 24.07
CA ALA A 258 3.39 -19.13 23.96
C ALA A 258 3.95 -18.66 22.60
N VAL A 259 3.19 -18.86 21.52
CA VAL A 259 3.56 -18.40 20.17
C VAL A 259 3.64 -16.87 20.14
N ASP A 260 2.68 -16.15 20.73
CA ASP A 260 2.68 -14.70 20.79
C ASP A 260 3.88 -14.16 21.59
N GLN A 261 4.25 -14.82 22.69
CA GLN A 261 5.42 -14.46 23.48
C GLN A 261 6.72 -14.63 22.69
N GLN A 262 6.83 -15.69 21.90
CA GLN A 262 7.98 -15.93 21.03
C GLN A 262 8.04 -14.86 19.93
N CYS A 263 6.93 -14.60 19.24
CA CYS A 263 6.84 -13.57 18.19
C CYS A 263 7.20 -12.18 18.74
N LEU A 264 6.71 -11.84 19.94
CA LEU A 264 7.06 -10.62 20.64
C LEU A 264 8.56 -10.53 20.91
N THR A 265 9.15 -11.62 21.40
CA THR A 265 10.57 -11.66 21.77
C THR A 265 11.46 -11.46 20.54
N ASN A 266 11.16 -12.17 19.46
CA ASN A 266 11.87 -12.09 18.20
C ASN A 266 11.75 -10.71 17.53
N ASN A 267 10.58 -10.07 17.65
CA ASN A 267 10.25 -8.86 16.90
C ASN A 267 10.20 -7.57 17.74
N ARG A 268 10.63 -7.62 19.01
CA ARG A 268 10.54 -6.47 19.94
C ARG A 268 11.15 -5.19 19.37
N SER A 269 12.31 -5.28 18.71
CA SER A 269 12.98 -4.12 18.10
C SER A 269 12.17 -3.50 16.96
N TYR A 270 11.56 -4.33 16.11
CA TYR A 270 10.65 -3.89 15.04
C TYR A 270 9.43 -3.18 15.64
N LEU A 271 8.78 -3.80 16.62
CA LEU A 271 7.60 -3.23 17.28
C LEU A 271 7.88 -1.86 17.90
N GLN A 272 8.96 -1.74 18.68
CA GLN A 272 9.32 -0.49 19.34
C GLN A 272 9.60 0.64 18.34
N LYS A 273 10.35 0.35 17.27
CA LYS A 273 10.74 1.36 16.28
C LYS A 273 9.59 1.75 15.34
N LEU A 274 8.87 0.79 14.75
CA LEU A 274 7.84 1.05 13.73
C LEU A 274 6.48 1.47 14.31
N ALA A 275 6.12 1.01 15.51
CA ALA A 275 4.89 1.42 16.18
C ALA A 275 5.11 2.58 17.18
N ARG A 276 6.37 3.02 17.37
CA ARG A 276 6.79 4.07 18.32
C ARG A 276 6.34 3.74 19.74
N LEU A 277 6.84 2.64 20.28
CA LEU A 277 6.50 2.15 21.62
C LEU A 277 7.61 2.48 22.61
N GLU A 278 7.25 2.98 23.78
CA GLU A 278 8.21 3.19 24.87
C GLU A 278 8.43 1.90 25.68
N SER A 279 7.36 1.12 25.87
CA SER A 279 7.38 -0.12 26.63
C SER A 279 6.38 -1.12 26.07
N ILE A 280 6.69 -2.40 26.24
CA ILE A 280 5.79 -3.51 25.97
C ILE A 280 5.86 -4.42 27.19
N THR A 281 4.74 -4.53 27.90
CA THR A 281 4.63 -5.29 29.16
C THR A 281 3.58 -6.37 29.01
N TRP A 282 3.91 -7.58 29.42
CA TRP A 282 2.96 -8.68 29.45
C TRP A 282 2.24 -8.71 30.81
N LEU A 283 0.92 -8.62 30.81
CA LEU A 283 0.11 -8.68 32.02
C LEU A 283 -0.09 -10.13 32.46
N ASN A 284 -0.10 -10.35 33.76
CA ASN A 284 -0.48 -11.65 34.29
C ASN A 284 -1.99 -11.90 34.04
N PRO A 285 -2.43 -13.16 33.89
CA PRO A 285 -3.84 -13.48 33.61
C PRO A 285 -4.83 -12.84 34.60
N ASP A 286 -4.44 -12.74 35.87
CA ASP A 286 -5.27 -12.23 36.97
C ASP A 286 -5.09 -10.71 37.22
N GLU A 287 -4.24 -10.03 36.44
CA GLU A 287 -3.97 -8.61 36.61
C GLU A 287 -5.04 -7.76 35.91
N ALA A 288 -5.64 -6.83 36.66
CA ALA A 288 -6.64 -5.93 36.10
C ALA A 288 -5.98 -4.96 35.12
N SER A 289 -6.47 -4.92 33.88
CA SER A 289 -5.98 -3.93 32.91
C SER A 289 -6.47 -2.52 33.26
N PRO A 290 -5.62 -1.48 33.18
CA PRO A 290 -6.10 -0.11 33.28
C PRO A 290 -7.01 0.22 32.10
N GLU A 291 -7.75 1.33 32.23
CA GLU A 291 -8.59 1.86 31.17
C GLU A 291 -7.77 2.13 29.89
N SER A 292 -8.04 1.33 28.87
CA SER A 292 -7.19 1.20 27.70
C SER A 292 -7.99 1.10 26.41
N ALA A 293 -7.44 1.63 25.33
CA ALA A 293 -7.89 1.27 23.99
C ALA A 293 -7.35 -0.13 23.64
N ILE A 294 -8.20 -0.96 23.02
CA ILE A 294 -7.90 -2.37 22.74
C ILE A 294 -7.84 -2.62 21.23
N ALA A 295 -6.82 -3.34 20.79
CA ALA A 295 -6.73 -3.99 19.48
C ALA A 295 -6.48 -5.49 19.67
N LEU A 296 -6.87 -6.31 18.68
CA LEU A 296 -6.74 -7.76 18.73
C LEU A 296 -5.79 -8.26 17.65
N VAL A 297 -4.96 -9.24 18.00
CA VAL A 297 -4.16 -10.06 17.07
C VAL A 297 -4.43 -11.52 17.42
N GLY A 298 -5.37 -12.14 16.70
CA GLY A 298 -5.95 -13.41 17.16
C GLY A 298 -6.61 -13.21 18.54
N ASP A 299 -6.22 -14.02 19.52
CA ASP A 299 -6.70 -13.92 20.90
C ASP A 299 -5.92 -12.90 21.75
N LEU A 300 -4.73 -12.47 21.29
CA LEU A 300 -3.90 -11.48 21.98
C LEU A 300 -4.58 -10.11 21.98
N LYS A 301 -4.73 -9.54 23.17
CA LYS A 301 -5.17 -8.15 23.37
C LYS A 301 -3.96 -7.24 23.48
N ILE A 302 -3.92 -6.24 22.61
CA ILE A 302 -3.00 -5.10 22.66
C ILE A 302 -3.75 -3.96 23.35
N LEU A 303 -3.31 -3.58 24.54
CA LEU A 303 -3.92 -2.55 25.35
C LEU A 303 -3.00 -1.33 25.42
N ILE A 304 -3.52 -0.15 25.11
CA ILE A 304 -2.81 1.12 25.25
C ILE A 304 -3.48 1.89 26.38
N PRO A 305 -2.82 2.07 27.55
CA PRO A 305 -3.38 2.83 28.66
C PRO A 305 -3.61 4.28 28.27
N MET A 306 -4.83 4.80 28.48
CA MET A 306 -5.20 6.14 28.01
C MET A 306 -4.78 7.27 28.96
N ALA A 307 -4.48 6.93 30.22
CA ALA A 307 -4.02 7.89 31.22
C ALA A 307 -2.77 8.65 30.73
N GLY A 308 -2.85 9.99 30.68
CA GLY A 308 -1.76 10.86 30.24
C GLY A 308 -1.52 10.90 28.72
N LEU A 309 -2.24 10.10 27.93
CA LEU A 309 -2.13 10.12 26.48
C LEU A 309 -3.05 11.15 25.84
N ILE A 310 -4.24 11.36 26.40
CA ILE A 310 -5.32 12.18 25.83
C ILE A 310 -5.92 13.06 26.93
N ASP A 311 -6.24 14.31 26.57
CA ASP A 311 -7.15 15.14 27.36
C ASP A 311 -8.59 14.82 26.92
N LYS A 312 -9.29 14.01 27.72
CA LYS A 312 -10.65 13.56 27.44
C LYS A 312 -11.61 14.74 27.19
N GLN A 313 -11.50 15.82 27.96
CA GLN A 313 -12.40 16.96 27.81
C GLN A 313 -12.11 17.73 26.52
N ALA A 314 -10.83 17.95 26.21
CA ALA A 314 -10.45 18.60 24.96
C ALA A 314 -10.85 17.77 23.73
N GLU A 315 -10.71 16.44 23.80
CA GLU A 315 -11.06 15.55 22.69
C GLU A 315 -12.57 15.44 22.48
N LEU A 316 -13.35 15.34 23.56
CA LEU A 316 -14.82 15.39 23.46
C LEU A 316 -15.29 16.72 22.85
N ALA A 317 -14.71 17.85 23.27
CA ALA A 317 -15.04 19.15 22.70
C ALA A 317 -14.63 19.29 21.21
N ARG A 318 -13.54 18.63 20.79
CA ARG A 318 -13.13 18.56 19.38
C ARG A 318 -14.13 17.74 18.57
N LEU A 319 -14.48 16.54 19.04
CA LEU A 319 -15.44 15.65 18.39
C LEU A 319 -16.82 16.30 18.30
N ASP A 320 -17.30 16.97 19.35
CA ASP A 320 -18.56 17.73 19.34
C ASP A 320 -18.58 18.78 18.24
N LYS A 321 -17.47 19.52 18.05
CA LYS A 321 -17.37 20.53 16.98
C LYS A 321 -17.40 19.89 15.59
N GLU A 322 -16.74 18.77 15.40
CA GLU A 322 -16.73 18.05 14.11
C GLU A 322 -18.08 17.42 13.80
N ILE A 323 -18.71 16.75 14.77
CA ILE A 323 -20.07 16.22 14.68
C ILE A 323 -21.03 17.35 14.32
N GLN A 324 -21.01 18.48 15.04
CA GLN A 324 -21.87 19.62 14.72
C GLN A 324 -21.62 20.19 13.32
N ARG A 325 -20.38 20.17 12.81
CA ARG A 325 -20.07 20.61 11.45
C ARG A 325 -20.70 19.67 10.42
N VAL A 326 -20.49 18.36 10.56
CA VAL A 326 -21.00 17.34 9.63
C VAL A 326 -22.53 17.27 9.68
N SER A 327 -23.12 17.27 10.88
CA SER A 327 -24.58 17.24 11.07
C SER A 327 -25.29 18.50 10.55
N LYS A 328 -24.60 19.64 10.40
CA LYS A 328 -25.14 20.83 9.72
C LYS A 328 -25.07 20.74 8.19
N GLU A 329 -24.14 19.95 7.64
CA GLU A 329 -24.00 19.74 6.19
C GLU A 329 -24.97 18.67 5.66
N LEU A 330 -25.23 17.60 6.43
CA LEU A 330 -26.11 16.50 6.03
C LEU A 330 -27.50 16.96 5.54
N PRO A 331 -28.26 17.80 6.29
CA PRO A 331 -29.59 18.26 5.86
C PRO A 331 -29.56 19.03 4.54
N ARG A 332 -28.45 19.70 4.20
CA ARG A 332 -28.33 20.41 2.92
C ARG A 332 -28.23 19.46 1.74
N ILE A 333 -27.53 18.33 1.89
CA ILE A 333 -27.37 17.33 0.83
C ILE A 333 -28.62 16.46 0.74
N GLU A 334 -29.15 16.02 1.88
CA GLU A 334 -30.42 15.28 1.95
C GLU A 334 -31.57 16.11 1.36
N GLY A 335 -31.64 17.40 1.66
CA GLY A 335 -32.61 18.33 1.07
C GLY A 335 -32.49 18.47 -0.45
N LYS A 336 -31.27 18.45 -1.01
CA LYS A 336 -31.06 18.44 -2.47
C LYS A 336 -31.52 17.12 -3.08
N LEU A 337 -31.13 15.98 -2.49
CA LEU A 337 -31.42 14.65 -3.01
C LEU A 337 -32.88 14.23 -2.81
N SER A 338 -33.61 14.83 -1.86
CA SER A 338 -35.04 14.61 -1.66
C SER A 338 -35.93 15.52 -2.53
N ASN A 339 -35.35 16.53 -3.21
CA ASN A 339 -36.10 17.42 -4.08
C ASN A 339 -36.36 16.75 -5.44
N PRO A 340 -37.63 16.43 -5.79
CA PRO A 340 -37.95 15.77 -7.06
C PRO A 340 -37.50 16.59 -8.27
N THR A 341 -37.57 17.92 -8.17
CA THR A 341 -37.15 18.82 -9.26
C THR A 341 -35.64 18.73 -9.52
N PHE A 342 -34.84 18.44 -8.49
CA PHE A 342 -33.40 18.25 -8.63
C PHE A 342 -33.10 16.88 -9.24
N ILE A 343 -33.74 15.81 -8.76
CA ILE A 343 -33.55 14.46 -9.30
C ILE A 343 -33.94 14.40 -10.80
N ASP A 344 -35.03 15.07 -11.17
CA ASP A 344 -35.55 15.00 -12.54
C ASP A 344 -34.77 15.87 -13.54
N LYS A 345 -34.10 16.93 -13.07
CA LYS A 345 -33.43 17.92 -13.94
C LYS A 345 -31.91 17.88 -13.88
N ALA A 346 -31.32 17.34 -12.82
CA ALA A 346 -29.87 17.29 -12.67
C ALA A 346 -29.27 16.19 -13.56
N PRO A 347 -28.08 16.43 -14.14
CA PRO A 347 -27.31 15.39 -14.79
C PRO A 347 -27.02 14.20 -13.85
N LEU A 348 -27.03 12.96 -14.39
CA LEU A 348 -26.82 11.74 -13.61
C LEU A 348 -25.48 11.73 -12.85
N ASP A 349 -24.42 12.26 -13.44
CA ASP A 349 -23.10 12.39 -12.81
C ASP A 349 -23.12 13.31 -11.58
N VAL A 350 -23.93 14.37 -11.61
CA VAL A 350 -24.12 15.28 -10.48
C VAL A 350 -24.91 14.60 -9.36
N ILE A 351 -25.93 13.82 -9.71
CA ILE A 351 -26.75 13.07 -8.75
C ILE A 351 -25.89 12.00 -8.05
N GLU A 352 -25.14 11.21 -8.81
CA GLU A 352 -24.26 10.17 -8.26
C GLU A 352 -23.16 10.77 -7.38
N LYS A 353 -22.61 11.93 -7.76
CA LYS A 353 -21.63 12.64 -6.92
C LYS A 353 -22.23 13.13 -5.60
N GLU A 354 -23.44 13.67 -5.60
CA GLU A 354 -24.12 14.10 -4.36
C GLU A 354 -24.54 12.89 -3.50
N LYS A 355 -24.94 11.76 -4.11
CA LYS A 355 -25.20 10.50 -3.37
C LYS A 355 -23.93 9.94 -2.72
N ALA A 356 -22.81 9.89 -3.46
CA ALA A 356 -21.53 9.47 -2.92
C ALA A 356 -21.12 10.36 -1.75
N LYS A 357 -21.26 11.68 -1.91
CA LYS A 357 -20.99 12.65 -0.85
C LYS A 357 -21.90 12.47 0.38
N LEU A 358 -23.17 12.15 0.19
CA LEU A 358 -24.08 11.83 1.30
C LEU A 358 -23.60 10.60 2.06
N ALA A 359 -23.29 9.51 1.34
CA ALA A 359 -22.79 8.27 1.93
C ALA A 359 -21.49 8.50 2.71
N ASP A 360 -20.57 9.28 2.16
CA ASP A 360 -19.31 9.65 2.82
C ASP A 360 -19.56 10.43 4.11
N LEU A 361 -20.41 11.46 4.08
CA LEU A 361 -20.72 12.26 5.28
C LEU A 361 -21.45 11.45 6.36
N GLN A 362 -22.36 10.56 5.97
CA GLN A 362 -23.04 9.65 6.91
C GLN A 362 -22.05 8.68 7.55
N SER A 363 -21.12 8.13 6.75
CA SER A 363 -20.06 7.28 7.28
C SER A 363 -19.14 8.06 8.23
N ILE A 364 -18.74 9.28 7.89
CA ILE A 364 -17.94 10.15 8.75
C ILE A 364 -18.67 10.44 10.06
N LEU A 365 -19.95 10.81 10.01
CA LEU A 365 -20.73 11.10 11.22
C LEU A 365 -20.80 9.88 12.14
N ASN A 366 -21.16 8.70 11.60
CA ASN A 366 -21.22 7.46 12.37
C ASN A 366 -19.87 7.14 13.04
N ASN A 367 -18.76 7.33 12.32
CA ASN A 367 -17.42 7.09 12.88
C ASN A 367 -17.10 8.08 14.01
N LEU A 368 -17.44 9.37 13.85
CA LEU A 368 -17.22 10.38 14.88
C LEU A 368 -18.07 10.11 16.14
N GLU A 369 -19.33 9.71 15.98
CA GLU A 369 -20.22 9.37 17.09
C GLU A 369 -19.76 8.11 17.84
N GLN A 370 -19.32 7.08 17.11
CA GLN A 370 -18.71 5.88 17.71
C GLN A 370 -17.44 6.23 18.48
N GLN A 371 -16.58 7.07 17.91
CA GLN A 371 -15.37 7.54 18.57
C GLN A 371 -15.73 8.33 19.84
N GLN A 372 -16.71 9.24 19.77
CA GLN A 372 -17.17 10.00 20.93
C GLN A 372 -17.69 9.08 22.04
N SER A 373 -18.52 8.09 21.71
CA SER A 373 -19.01 7.11 22.69
C SER A 373 -17.87 6.33 23.34
N LYS A 374 -16.83 5.98 22.57
CA LYS A 374 -15.64 5.28 23.05
C LYS A 374 -14.84 6.17 24.01
N ILE A 375 -14.58 7.42 23.65
CA ILE A 375 -13.92 8.40 24.54
C ILE A 375 -14.74 8.66 25.81
N GLN A 376 -16.08 8.67 25.74
CA GLN A 376 -16.93 8.83 26.91
C GLN A 376 -16.84 7.65 27.89
N SER A 377 -16.69 6.43 27.35
CA SER A 377 -16.57 5.17 28.12
C SER A 377 -15.18 4.88 28.68
N LEU A 378 -14.16 5.59 28.18
CA LEU A 378 -12.81 5.68 28.75
C LEU A 378 -12.76 6.77 29.84
#